data_AF-A0A7S0ML25-F1
#
_entry.id   AF-A0A7S0ML25-F1
#
_cell.length_a   1.000
_cell.length_b   1.000
_cell.length_c   1.000
_cell.angle_alpha   90.00
_cell.angle_beta   90.00
_cell.angle_gamma   90.00
#
_symmetry.space_group_name_H-M   'P 1'
#
loop_
_entity.id
_entity.type
_entity.pdbx_description
1 polymer ?
#
loop_
_entity_poly.entity_id
_entity_poly.type
_entity_poly.pdbx_seq_one_letter_code
_entity_poly.pdbx_strand_id
1 'polypeptide(L)'
;LGSYLSASPEELASIQSNKFVKYRKFLDAENFPTLAYPWDVVVLTAGDQEQADSFREQVEWRRELGVLPHGVDFHCISDPPGPRIGNGGATMVALAFLDGLYGSQRCTQLRILLIHAGGYSQRTPHHSVSGKIF
;
A
#
# COMPACT_ATOMS: atom_id res chain seq x y z
N LEU A 1 -20.58 1.27 -9.14
CA LEU A 1 -20.59 -0.20 -8.90
C LEU A 1 -21.43 -0.96 -9.92
N GLY A 2 -22.53 -0.39 -10.46
CA GLY A 2 -23.40 -1.09 -11.43
C GLY A 2 -22.89 -1.27 -12.87
N SER A 3 -21.75 -0.69 -13.28
CA SER A 3 -21.28 -0.74 -14.68
C SER A 3 -20.32 -1.90 -14.99
N TYR A 4 -19.80 -2.61 -13.99
CA TYR A 4 -18.83 -3.69 -14.20
C TYR A 4 -19.48 -5.06 -14.39
N LEU A 5 -20.69 -5.25 -13.87
CA LEU A 5 -21.41 -6.54 -13.92
C LEU A 5 -22.11 -6.78 -15.28
N SER A 6 -22.21 -5.75 -16.12
CA SER A 6 -22.81 -5.80 -17.46
C SER A 6 -21.80 -5.55 -18.59
N ALA A 7 -20.51 -5.41 -18.26
CA ALA A 7 -19.48 -5.09 -19.24
C ALA A 7 -19.10 -6.32 -20.06
N SER A 8 -19.08 -6.18 -21.38
CA SER A 8 -18.62 -7.23 -22.29
C SER A 8 -17.12 -7.53 -22.08
N PRO A 9 -16.64 -8.72 -22.47
CA PRO A 9 -15.21 -9.05 -22.39
C PRO A 9 -14.31 -8.03 -23.10
N GLU A 10 -14.78 -7.42 -24.20
CA GLU A 10 -14.05 -6.36 -24.93
C GLU A 10 -14.00 -5.05 -24.15
N GLU A 11 -15.08 -4.68 -23.45
CA GLU A 11 -15.11 -3.50 -22.58
C GLU A 11 -14.17 -3.67 -21.37
N LEU A 12 -14.13 -4.87 -20.78
CA LEU A 12 -13.20 -5.18 -19.69
C LEU A 12 -11.75 -5.14 -20.18
N ALA A 13 -11.46 -5.69 -21.36
CA ALA A 13 -10.13 -5.64 -21.98
C ALA A 13 -9.71 -4.19 -22.31
N SER A 14 -10.64 -3.37 -22.80
CA SER A 14 -10.42 -1.94 -23.03
C SER A 14 -10.13 -1.18 -21.73
N ILE A 15 -10.85 -1.47 -20.64
CA ILE A 15 -10.59 -0.87 -19.33
C ILE A 15 -9.21 -1.26 -18.80
N GLN A 16 -8.80 -2.52 -18.94
CA GLN A 16 -7.47 -2.99 -18.55
C GLN A 16 -6.36 -2.36 -19.41
N SER A 17 -6.56 -2.30 -20.72
CA SER A 17 -5.63 -1.64 -21.65
C SER A 17 -5.51 -0.14 -21.33
N ASN A 18 -6.62 0.54 -21.03
CA ASN A 18 -6.62 1.94 -20.63
C ASN A 18 -5.89 2.19 -19.29
N LYS A 19 -5.99 1.27 -18.32
CA LYS A 19 -5.16 1.33 -17.11
C LYS A 19 -3.68 1.22 -17.45
N PHE A 20 -3.31 0.29 -18.34
CA PHE A 20 -1.93 0.09 -18.77
C PHE A 20 -1.39 1.28 -19.56
N VAL A 21 -2.18 1.88 -20.45
CA VAL A 21 -1.83 3.09 -21.19
C VAL A 21 -1.67 4.30 -20.27
N LYS A 22 -2.56 4.47 -19.28
CA LYS A 22 -2.42 5.52 -18.26
C LYS A 22 -1.16 5.32 -17.41
N TYR A 23 -0.90 4.09 -16.99
CA TYR A 23 0.32 3.74 -16.27
C TYR A 23 1.57 3.99 -17.10
N ARG A 24 1.57 3.64 -18.39
CA ARG A 24 2.69 3.91 -19.30
C ARG A 24 2.89 5.40 -19.56
N LYS A 25 1.81 6.17 -19.75
CA LYS A 25 1.89 7.64 -19.79
C LYS A 25 2.41 8.25 -18.49
N PHE A 26 2.08 7.63 -17.35
CA PHE A 26 2.65 8.00 -16.05
C PHE A 26 4.14 7.69 -15.99
N LEU A 27 4.60 6.57 -16.59
CA LEU A 27 6.01 6.16 -16.71
C LEU A 27 6.84 6.94 -17.77
N ASP A 28 6.19 7.42 -18.84
CA ASP A 28 6.83 8.08 -19.97
C ASP A 28 6.78 9.62 -19.87
N ALA A 29 6.17 10.17 -18.83
CA ALA A 29 6.19 11.61 -18.60
C ALA A 29 7.64 12.06 -18.43
N GLU A 30 8.18 12.80 -19.41
CA GLU A 30 9.58 13.28 -19.46
C GLU A 30 10.01 14.14 -18.25
N ASN A 31 9.04 14.49 -17.40
CA ASN A 31 9.25 15.00 -16.05
C ASN A 31 8.85 13.93 -15.03
N PHE A 32 9.51 12.76 -15.01
CA PHE A 32 9.66 12.07 -13.74
C PHE A 32 10.45 13.05 -12.89
N PRO A 33 9.84 13.70 -11.87
CA PRO A 33 10.62 14.56 -11.02
C PRO A 33 11.71 13.67 -10.45
N THR A 34 12.95 14.01 -10.77
CA THR A 34 14.15 13.33 -10.32
C THR A 34 13.97 12.98 -8.83
N LEU A 35 13.65 11.71 -8.55
CA LEU A 35 13.46 11.15 -7.21
C LEU A 35 12.51 11.90 -6.23
N ALA A 36 11.44 12.55 -6.69
CA ALA A 36 10.38 13.00 -5.78
C ALA A 36 9.28 11.92 -5.72
N TYR A 37 9.41 11.00 -4.75
CA TYR A 37 8.35 10.03 -4.49
C TYR A 37 7.02 10.77 -4.26
N PRO A 38 5.93 10.39 -4.95
CA PRO A 38 4.70 11.16 -4.95
C PRO A 38 3.84 10.91 -3.70
N TRP A 39 4.40 10.29 -2.66
CA TRP A 39 3.68 9.89 -1.47
C TRP A 39 4.23 10.65 -0.29
N ASP A 40 3.34 11.17 0.53
CA ASP A 40 3.72 11.82 1.78
C ASP A 40 3.73 10.78 2.92
N VAL A 41 2.88 9.74 2.79
CA VAL A 41 2.76 8.63 3.75
C VAL A 41 2.61 7.30 3.00
N VAL A 42 3.28 6.26 3.48
CA VAL A 42 3.11 4.86 3.07
C VAL A 42 2.62 4.05 4.25
N VAL A 43 1.55 3.29 4.06
CA VAL A 43 0.98 2.40 5.06
C VAL A 43 1.06 0.96 4.60
N LEU A 44 1.61 0.10 5.44
CA LEU A 44 1.67 -1.34 5.27
C LEU A 44 0.69 -2.00 6.23
N THR A 45 -0.38 -2.62 5.72
CA THR A 45 -1.28 -3.40 6.59
C THR A 45 -0.73 -4.80 6.80
N ALA A 46 -0.74 -5.29 8.03
CA ALA A 46 -0.30 -6.60 8.46
C ALA A 46 -1.48 -7.34 9.09
N GLY A 47 -1.43 -8.67 9.09
CA GLY A 47 -2.53 -9.50 9.57
C GLY A 47 -2.54 -9.74 11.08
N ASP A 48 -1.45 -9.38 11.76
CA ASP A 48 -1.28 -9.49 13.21
C ASP A 48 -0.12 -8.58 13.64
N GLN A 49 0.07 -8.48 14.96
CA GLN A 49 1.06 -7.59 15.55
C GLN A 49 2.50 -8.02 15.26
N GLU A 50 2.79 -9.32 15.31
CA GLU A 50 4.13 -9.87 15.05
C GLU A 50 4.57 -9.57 13.61
N GLN A 51 3.66 -9.74 12.64
CA GLN A 51 3.93 -9.36 11.25
C GLN A 51 4.14 -7.85 11.09
N ALA A 52 3.37 -7.01 11.79
CA ALA A 52 3.56 -5.56 11.76
C ALA A 52 4.91 -5.14 12.35
N ASP A 53 5.36 -5.80 13.42
CA ASP A 53 6.66 -5.57 14.05
C ASP A 53 7.79 -5.91 13.08
N SER A 54 7.73 -7.09 12.44
CA SER A 54 8.70 -7.48 11.42
C SER A 54 8.76 -6.49 10.25
N PHE A 55 7.60 -5.97 9.81
CA PHE A 55 7.58 -4.95 8.76
C PHE A 55 8.25 -3.65 9.17
N ARG A 56 8.10 -3.21 10.43
CA ARG A 56 8.78 -2.01 10.94
C ARG A 56 10.30 -2.20 10.95
N GLU A 57 10.79 -3.34 11.39
CA GLU A 57 12.23 -3.65 11.35
C GLU A 57 12.79 -3.60 9.93
N GLN A 58 12.05 -4.14 8.97
CA GLN A 58 12.41 -4.13 7.54
C GLN A 58 12.40 -2.72 6.94
N VAL A 59 11.48 -1.85 7.37
CA VAL A 59 11.43 -0.43 6.98
C VAL A 59 12.63 0.31 7.55
N GLU A 60 12.90 0.18 8.83
CA GLU A 60 13.99 0.91 9.49
C GLU A 60 15.35 0.48 8.95
N TRP A 61 15.59 -0.82 8.75
CA TRP A 61 16.81 -1.30 8.11
C TRP A 61 17.02 -0.70 6.71
N ARG A 62 15.96 -0.61 5.89
CA ARG A 62 16.04 0.02 4.56
C ARG A 62 16.19 1.54 4.63
N ARG A 63 15.65 2.18 5.66
CA ARG A 63 15.85 3.61 5.95
C ARG A 63 17.32 3.90 6.26
N GLU A 64 17.94 3.07 7.10
CA GLU A 64 19.37 3.17 7.44
C GLU A 64 20.27 2.97 6.23
N LEU A 65 19.90 2.07 5.32
CA LEU A 65 20.61 1.87 4.04
C LEU A 65 20.42 3.01 3.03
N GLY A 66 19.55 4.00 3.32
CA GLY A 66 19.28 5.11 2.42
C GLY A 66 18.56 4.71 1.12
N VAL A 67 17.94 3.52 1.09
CA VAL A 67 17.21 3.04 -0.10
C VAL A 67 15.73 3.42 -0.06
N LEU A 68 15.24 3.91 1.07
CA LEU A 68 13.90 4.48 1.18
C LEU A 68 13.91 5.99 0.86
N PRO A 69 12.80 6.51 0.30
CA PRO A 69 12.59 7.94 0.14
C PRO A 69 12.82 8.73 1.43
N HIS A 70 13.52 9.86 1.32
CA HIS A 70 13.54 10.86 2.39
C HIS A 70 12.22 11.63 2.44
N GLY A 71 11.79 12.02 3.65
CA GLY A 71 10.59 12.84 3.86
C GLY A 71 9.26 12.10 3.68
N VAL A 72 9.28 10.77 3.60
CA VAL A 72 8.08 9.93 3.56
C VAL A 72 7.92 9.19 4.88
N ASP A 73 6.74 9.32 5.48
CA ASP A 73 6.38 8.60 6.70
C ASP A 73 5.92 7.18 6.37
N PHE A 74 6.44 6.19 7.09
CA PHE A 74 6.06 4.79 6.92
C PHE A 74 5.36 4.28 8.18
N HIS A 75 4.19 3.68 8.03
CA HIS A 75 3.42 3.08 9.14
C HIS A 75 3.10 1.62 8.84
N CYS A 76 3.33 0.74 9.80
CA CYS A 76 2.93 -0.68 9.71
C CYS A 76 1.83 -0.96 10.73
N ILE A 77 0.65 -1.34 10.25
CA ILE A 77 -0.58 -1.41 11.05
C ILE A 77 -1.13 -2.83 10.99
N SER A 78 -1.31 -3.44 12.16
CA SER A 78 -1.86 -4.78 12.32
C SER A 78 -3.39 -4.78 12.26
N ASP A 79 -3.95 -5.88 11.77
CA ASP A 79 -5.36 -6.20 12.00
C ASP A 79 -5.61 -6.33 13.52
N PRO A 80 -6.78 -5.91 14.02
CA PRO A 80 -7.15 -6.11 15.42
C PRO A 80 -7.18 -7.60 15.79
N PRO A 81 -7.03 -7.95 17.08
CA PRO A 81 -7.13 -9.33 17.54
C PRO A 81 -8.45 -9.98 17.11
N GLY A 82 -8.36 -11.19 16.55
CA GLY A 82 -9.51 -11.96 16.12
C GLY A 82 -9.37 -12.48 14.68
N PRO A 83 -10.50 -12.83 14.03
CA PRO A 83 -10.50 -13.21 12.62
C PRO A 83 -9.99 -12.08 11.72
N ARG A 84 -9.33 -12.44 10.61
CA ARG A 84 -8.85 -11.45 9.65
C ARG A 84 -10.02 -10.65 9.07
N ILE A 85 -9.84 -9.34 9.04
CA ILE A 85 -10.88 -8.39 8.62
C ILE A 85 -10.91 -8.14 7.11
N GLY A 86 -9.92 -8.71 6.39
CA GLY A 86 -9.76 -8.55 4.94
C GLY A 86 -9.33 -7.14 4.54
N ASN A 87 -9.09 -6.93 3.24
CA ASN A 87 -8.53 -5.65 2.75
C ASN A 87 -9.40 -4.44 3.11
N GLY A 88 -10.73 -4.54 2.94
CA GLY A 88 -11.64 -3.43 3.27
C GLY A 88 -11.62 -3.06 4.75
N GLY A 89 -11.60 -4.07 5.64
CA GLY A 89 -11.45 -3.83 7.08
C GLY A 89 -10.09 -3.20 7.39
N ALA A 90 -9.01 -3.74 6.81
CA ALA A 90 -7.67 -3.20 6.98
C ALA A 90 -7.55 -1.76 6.48
N THR A 91 -8.27 -1.37 5.42
CA THR A 91 -8.39 0.03 4.99
C THR A 91 -9.06 0.90 6.04
N MET A 92 -10.13 0.43 6.71
CA MET A 92 -10.80 1.22 7.74
C MET A 92 -9.92 1.42 8.98
N VAL A 93 -9.23 0.37 9.43
CA VAL A 93 -8.25 0.46 10.53
C VAL A 93 -7.11 1.42 10.13
N ALA A 94 -6.62 1.24 8.91
CA ALA A 94 -5.93 2.21 8.06
C ALA A 94 -6.22 3.69 8.37
N LEU A 95 -7.41 4.06 7.93
CA LEU A 95 -7.88 5.44 7.96
C LEU A 95 -8.11 5.94 9.39
N ALA A 96 -8.64 5.10 10.29
CA ALA A 96 -8.85 5.48 11.69
C ALA A 96 -7.53 5.80 12.40
N PHE A 97 -6.47 5.02 12.15
CA PHE A 97 -5.14 5.30 12.68
C PHE A 97 -4.59 6.63 12.15
N LEU A 98 -4.66 6.85 10.83
CA LEU A 98 -4.15 8.07 10.21
C LEU A 98 -4.92 9.30 10.66
N ASP A 99 -6.24 9.19 10.80
CA ASP A 99 -7.11 10.25 11.31
C ASP A 99 -6.74 10.63 12.75
N GLY A 100 -6.49 9.64 13.61
CA GLY A 100 -6.04 9.88 14.98
C GLY A 100 -4.64 10.52 15.05
N LEU A 101 -3.74 10.18 14.12
CA LEU A 101 -2.36 10.65 14.10
C LEU A 101 -2.19 12.05 13.49
N TYR A 102 -2.82 12.30 12.35
CA TYR A 102 -2.65 13.53 11.57
C TYR A 102 -3.86 14.47 11.63
N GLY A 103 -5.04 13.96 11.99
CA GLY A 103 -6.32 14.67 11.92
C GLY A 103 -6.96 14.64 10.53
N SER A 104 -8.30 14.61 10.47
CA SER A 104 -9.05 14.39 9.23
C SER A 104 -8.72 15.40 8.13
N GLN A 105 -8.62 16.69 8.48
CA GLN A 105 -8.29 17.73 7.50
C GLN A 105 -6.92 17.52 6.88
N ARG A 106 -5.90 17.16 7.68
CA ARG A 106 -4.55 16.90 7.17
C ARG A 106 -4.54 15.67 6.27
N CYS A 107 -5.24 14.60 6.65
CA CYS A 107 -5.33 13.38 5.83
C CYS A 107 -5.87 13.65 4.42
N THR A 108 -6.81 14.58 4.25
CA THR A 108 -7.34 14.93 2.91
C THR A 108 -6.33 15.64 2.01
N GLN A 109 -5.24 16.17 2.58
CA GLN A 109 -4.18 16.87 1.86
C GLN A 109 -2.96 15.98 1.57
N LEU A 110 -2.89 14.80 2.22
CA LEU A 110 -1.77 13.87 2.07
C LEU A 110 -2.03 12.89 0.93
N ARG A 111 -0.99 12.62 0.15
CA ARG A 111 -0.96 11.50 -0.80
C ARG A 111 -0.53 10.25 -0.03
N ILE A 112 -1.49 9.42 0.31
CA ILE A 112 -1.28 8.21 1.11
C ILE A 112 -1.28 6.99 0.19
N LEU A 113 -0.20 6.21 0.22
CA LEU A 113 -0.13 4.89 -0.40
C LEU A 113 -0.46 3.81 0.63
N LEU A 114 -1.57 3.10 0.44
CA LEU A 114 -1.96 1.97 1.28
C LEU A 114 -1.63 0.65 0.58
N ILE A 115 -0.81 -0.19 1.21
CA ILE A 115 -0.40 -1.50 0.72
C ILE A 115 -0.93 -2.59 1.64
N HIS A 116 -1.79 -3.45 1.10
CA HIS A 116 -2.33 -4.59 1.83
C HIS A 116 -1.37 -5.77 1.80
N ALA A 117 -0.65 -6.00 2.91
CA ALA A 117 0.33 -7.07 3.03
C ALA A 117 -0.08 -8.18 4.03
N GLY A 118 -1.16 -7.99 4.79
CA GLY A 118 -1.68 -8.91 5.81
C GLY A 118 -2.46 -10.13 5.30
N GLY A 119 -2.30 -10.53 4.04
CA GLY A 119 -3.00 -11.69 3.49
C GLY A 119 -2.46 -13.03 4.00
N TYR A 120 -3.25 -14.10 3.90
CA TYR A 120 -2.83 -15.48 4.21
C TYR A 120 -1.69 -16.00 3.33
N SER A 121 -1.43 -15.33 2.22
CA SER A 121 -0.41 -15.74 1.28
C SER A 121 0.98 -15.30 1.75
N GLN A 122 1.55 -16.12 2.65
CA GLN A 122 2.96 -16.05 3.02
C GLN A 122 3.79 -16.83 2.01
N ARG A 123 5.01 -16.36 1.72
CA ARG A 123 5.98 -17.18 0.97
C ARG A 123 6.46 -18.27 1.91
N THR A 124 6.77 -19.44 1.37
CA THR A 124 7.47 -20.47 2.15
C THR A 124 8.81 -19.89 2.65
N PRO A 125 9.31 -20.29 3.83
CA PRO A 125 10.52 -19.69 4.42
C PRO A 125 11.75 -19.72 3.52
N HIS A 126 11.82 -20.71 2.62
CA HIS A 126 12.89 -20.83 1.62
C HIS A 126 12.85 -19.79 0.49
N HIS A 127 11.74 -19.05 0.33
CA HIS A 127 11.59 -17.99 -0.69
C HIS A 127 11.65 -16.58 -0.12
N SER A 128 11.13 -16.35 1.09
CA SER A 128 11.32 -15.13 1.88
C SER A 128 10.75 -15.35 3.27
N VAL A 129 11.51 -15.03 4.31
CA VAL A 129 11.05 -15.08 5.71
C VAL A 129 10.15 -13.87 6.03
N SER A 130 10.30 -12.77 5.28
CA SER A 130 9.69 -11.46 5.56
C SER A 130 8.35 -11.22 4.85
N GLY A 131 7.77 -12.24 4.21
CA GLY A 131 6.51 -12.15 3.48
C GLY A 131 6.66 -11.66 2.03
N LYS A 132 5.56 -11.18 1.43
CA LYS A 132 5.53 -10.80 -0.01
C LYS A 132 6.04 -9.39 -0.29
N ILE A 133 5.97 -8.53 0.72
CA ILE A 133 6.24 -7.10 0.61
C ILE A 133 7.73 -6.75 0.73
N PHE A 134 8.51 -7.66 1.35
CA PHE A 134 9.95 -7.53 1.51
C PHE A 134 10.71 -8.69 0.85
#